data_AF-A0AAD4BYX3-F1
#
_entry.id   AF-A0AAD4BYX3-F1
#
_cell.length_a   1.000
_cell.length_b   1.000
_cell.length_c   1.000
_cell.angle_alpha   90.00
_cell.angle_beta   90.00
_cell.angle_gamma   90.00
#
_symmetry.space_group_name_H-M   'P 1'
#
loop_
_entity.id
_entity.type
_entity.pdbx_description
1 polymer ?
#
loop_
_entity_poly.entity_id
_entity_poly.type
_entity_poly.pdbx_seq_one_letter_code
_entity_poly.pdbx_strand_id
1 'polypeptide(L)'
;MSLEASSQLAPSSEIPKTRSILLRSPTIEDLEEQELDIDLIPKSQIDLVLTDRAAEQLRRISTRERNPNVALRISVESGGCHGYQYKMGLSSVRAPEDYHLTHPDTRPSNVYIDAVSLPMLNGSTVDYATELIGSSFRVTGNPQAKGGCGCGISWELKDQTSF
;
A
#
# COMPACT_ATOMS: atom_id res chain seq x y z
N MET A 1 48.98 -19.17 -7.28
CA MET A 1 47.90 -19.51 -8.24
C MET A 1 46.59 -19.24 -7.53
N SER A 2 46.03 -18.06 -7.77
CA SER A 2 44.77 -17.59 -7.17
C SER A 2 43.60 -18.39 -7.75
N LEU A 3 42.74 -18.92 -6.89
CA LEU A 3 41.43 -19.44 -7.28
C LEU A 3 40.40 -18.37 -6.89
N GLU A 4 39.96 -17.60 -7.88
CA GLU A 4 38.84 -16.67 -7.73
C GLU A 4 37.55 -17.49 -7.63
N ALA A 5 36.94 -17.49 -6.44
CA ALA A 5 35.58 -17.98 -6.25
C ALA A 5 34.62 -16.90 -6.79
N SER A 6 34.18 -17.06 -8.04
CA SER A 6 33.08 -16.27 -8.60
C SER A 6 31.79 -16.57 -7.83
N SER A 7 31.46 -15.70 -6.89
CA SER A 7 30.15 -15.64 -6.23
C SER A 7 29.09 -15.23 -7.25
N GLN A 8 28.38 -16.21 -7.79
CA GLN A 8 27.17 -15.98 -8.57
C GLN A 8 26.08 -15.42 -7.63
N LEU A 9 25.74 -14.14 -7.78
CA LEU A 9 24.54 -13.55 -7.17
C LEU A 9 23.30 -14.30 -7.70
N ALA A 10 22.46 -14.79 -6.79
CA ALA A 10 21.16 -15.33 -7.13
C ALA A 10 20.30 -14.25 -7.83
N PRO A 11 19.45 -14.62 -8.80
CA PRO A 11 18.56 -13.66 -9.45
C PRO A 11 17.60 -13.07 -8.41
N SER A 12 17.54 -11.74 -8.35
CA SER A 12 16.57 -10.99 -7.55
C SER A 12 15.16 -11.49 -7.87
N SER A 13 14.50 -12.07 -6.86
CA SER A 13 13.10 -12.47 -6.88
C SER A 13 12.22 -11.23 -7.13
N GLU A 14 12.02 -10.85 -8.38
CA GLU A 14 11.00 -9.86 -8.73
C GLU A 14 9.65 -10.41 -8.32
N ILE A 15 9.01 -9.74 -7.35
CA ILE A 15 7.67 -10.11 -6.89
C ILE A 15 6.71 -9.76 -8.04
N PRO A 16 5.88 -10.70 -8.51
CA PRO A 16 4.84 -10.40 -9.48
C PRO A 16 3.95 -9.27 -8.96
N LYS A 17 3.83 -8.22 -9.78
CA LYS A 17 3.16 -6.97 -9.46
C LYS A 17 2.03 -6.77 -10.45
N THR A 18 0.80 -6.69 -9.94
CA THR A 18 -0.35 -6.43 -10.78
C THR A 18 -1.02 -5.13 -10.36
N ARG A 19 -1.37 -4.28 -11.34
CA ARG A 19 -2.06 -3.03 -11.08
C ARG A 19 -3.44 -3.32 -10.48
N SER A 20 -3.75 -2.69 -9.36
CA SER A 20 -5.02 -2.87 -8.68
C SER A 20 -6.16 -2.25 -9.48
N ILE A 21 -7.36 -2.81 -9.34
CA ILE A 21 -8.59 -2.25 -9.90
C ILE A 21 -9.24 -1.37 -8.83
N LEU A 22 -9.59 -0.14 -9.20
CA LEU A 22 -10.42 0.75 -8.38
C LEU A 22 -11.89 0.31 -8.47
N LEU A 23 -12.47 -0.10 -7.33
CA LEU A 23 -13.88 -0.47 -7.23
C LEU A 23 -14.75 0.73 -6.84
N ARG A 24 -14.28 1.57 -5.91
CA ARG A 24 -15.00 2.75 -5.43
C ARG A 24 -14.02 3.87 -5.07
N SER A 25 -14.37 5.11 -5.41
CA SER A 25 -13.74 6.32 -4.89
C SER A 25 -14.73 7.05 -3.98
N PRO A 26 -14.26 7.82 -3.00
CA PRO A 26 -15.09 8.80 -2.31
C PRO A 26 -15.69 9.82 -3.30
N THR A 27 -16.84 10.39 -2.95
CA THR A 27 -17.44 11.54 -3.62
C THR A 27 -16.98 12.84 -2.96
N ILE A 28 -17.32 13.99 -3.55
CA ILE A 28 -17.08 15.30 -2.92
C ILE A 28 -17.93 15.42 -1.64
N GLU A 29 -19.18 15.00 -1.69
CA GLU A 29 -20.08 14.95 -0.53
C GLU A 29 -19.50 14.10 0.62
N ASP A 30 -18.93 12.92 0.30
CA ASP A 30 -18.27 12.06 1.29
C ASP A 30 -17.12 12.81 2.01
N LEU A 31 -16.40 13.72 1.33
CA LEU A 31 -15.31 14.49 1.91
C LEU A 31 -15.81 15.69 2.72
N GLU A 32 -16.81 16.40 2.21
CA GLU A 32 -17.44 17.53 2.91
C GLU A 32 -18.04 17.08 4.24
N GLU A 33 -18.69 15.91 4.27
CA GLU A 33 -19.22 15.30 5.50
C GLU A 33 -18.13 14.93 6.52
N GLN A 34 -16.90 14.69 6.08
CA GLN A 34 -15.74 14.42 6.94
C GLN A 34 -14.93 15.69 7.25
N GLU A 35 -15.39 16.87 6.83
CA GLU A 35 -14.69 18.15 6.99
C GLU A 35 -13.27 18.14 6.38
N LEU A 36 -13.08 17.42 5.27
CA LEU A 36 -11.81 17.28 4.58
C LEU A 36 -11.73 18.22 3.37
N ASP A 37 -10.81 19.19 3.42
CA ASP A 37 -10.49 20.08 2.30
C ASP A 37 -9.29 19.54 1.50
N ILE A 38 -9.58 18.58 0.61
CA ILE A 38 -8.57 17.95 -0.27
C ILE A 38 -9.12 17.75 -1.68
N ASP A 39 -8.24 17.88 -2.68
CA ASP A 39 -8.56 17.58 -4.06
C ASP A 39 -8.56 16.07 -4.32
N LEU A 40 -9.67 15.54 -4.84
CA LEU A 40 -9.76 14.14 -5.25
C LEU A 40 -8.82 13.86 -6.42
N ILE A 41 -8.07 12.76 -6.32
CA ILE A 41 -7.28 12.27 -7.44
C ILE A 41 -8.24 11.72 -8.50
N PRO A 42 -8.14 12.19 -9.77
CA PRO A 42 -8.91 11.63 -10.86
C PRO A 42 -8.70 10.11 -10.96
N LYS A 43 -9.78 9.34 -11.14
CA LYS A 43 -9.74 7.87 -11.19
C LYS A 43 -8.69 7.32 -12.16
N SER A 44 -8.45 8.01 -13.27
CA SER A 44 -7.45 7.63 -14.29
C SER A 44 -6.00 7.77 -13.84
N GLN A 45 -5.74 8.59 -12.83
CA GLN A 45 -4.41 8.87 -12.26
C GLN A 45 -4.11 8.01 -11.03
N ILE A 46 -5.09 7.25 -10.54
CA ILE A 46 -4.89 6.33 -9.41
C ILE A 46 -4.06 5.15 -9.90
N ASP A 47 -2.93 4.96 -9.26
CA ASP A 47 -2.01 3.88 -9.51
C ASP A 47 -1.59 3.26 -8.18
N LEU A 48 -1.94 2.00 -7.96
CA LEU A 48 -1.49 1.26 -6.80
C LEU A 48 -1.37 -0.20 -7.20
N VAL A 49 -0.25 -0.81 -6.87
CA VAL A 49 0.01 -2.20 -7.19
C VAL A 49 -0.26 -3.03 -5.95
N LEU A 50 -0.96 -4.15 -6.10
CA LEU A 50 -1.12 -5.16 -5.07
C LEU A 50 -0.41 -6.42 -5.56
N THR A 51 0.54 -6.95 -4.79
CA THR A 51 1.23 -8.18 -5.18
C THR A 51 0.33 -9.39 -5.06
N ASP A 52 0.63 -10.45 -5.82
CA ASP A 52 -0.09 -11.73 -5.73
C ASP A 52 -0.07 -12.27 -4.29
N ARG A 53 1.05 -12.11 -3.59
CA ARG A 53 1.23 -12.56 -2.20
C ARG A 53 0.33 -11.80 -1.23
N ALA A 54 0.21 -10.49 -1.38
CA ALA A 54 -0.69 -9.68 -0.58
C ALA A 54 -2.15 -10.01 -0.84
N ALA A 55 -2.52 -10.19 -2.12
CA ALA A 55 -3.87 -10.57 -2.50
C ALA A 55 -4.25 -11.96 -1.98
N GLU A 56 -3.35 -12.93 -2.10
CA GLU A 56 -3.48 -14.28 -1.55
C GLU A 56 -3.70 -14.23 -0.03
N GLN A 57 -2.89 -13.43 0.66
CA GLN A 57 -3.01 -13.33 2.11
C GLN A 57 -4.33 -12.72 2.54
N LEU A 58 -4.83 -11.68 1.85
CA LEU A 58 -6.15 -11.12 2.13
C LEU A 58 -7.26 -12.15 1.91
N ARG A 59 -7.17 -12.95 0.83
CA ARG A 59 -8.12 -14.04 0.58
C ARG A 59 -8.13 -15.08 1.70
N ARG A 60 -6.95 -15.45 2.21
CA ARG A 60 -6.79 -16.38 3.34
C ARG A 60 -7.40 -15.82 4.62
N ILE A 61 -7.12 -14.56 4.94
CA ILE A 61 -7.69 -13.88 6.10
C ILE A 61 -9.21 -13.86 6.01
N SER A 62 -9.75 -13.44 4.86
CA SER A 62 -11.20 -13.41 4.61
C SER A 62 -11.85 -14.78 4.76
N THR A 63 -11.23 -15.84 4.25
CA THR A 63 -11.71 -17.22 4.39
C THR A 63 -11.72 -17.67 5.86
N ARG A 64 -10.63 -17.38 6.58
CA ARG A 64 -10.49 -17.72 8.01
C ARG A 64 -11.54 -17.00 8.86
N GLU A 65 -11.80 -15.74 8.57
CA GLU A 65 -12.80 -14.93 9.28
C GLU A 65 -14.23 -15.16 8.79
N ARG A 66 -14.41 -15.95 7.72
CA ARG A 66 -15.69 -16.20 7.05
C ARG A 66 -16.40 -14.89 6.67
N ASN A 67 -15.62 -13.89 6.26
CA ASN A 67 -16.11 -12.56 5.95
C ASN A 67 -15.45 -12.04 4.66
N PRO A 68 -16.19 -11.95 3.53
CA PRO A 68 -15.66 -11.46 2.26
C PRO A 68 -15.33 -9.96 2.26
N ASN A 69 -15.80 -9.21 3.26
CA ASN A 69 -15.60 -7.76 3.36
C ASN A 69 -14.32 -7.36 4.10
N VAL A 70 -13.57 -8.33 4.64
CA VAL A 70 -12.28 -8.05 5.26
C VAL A 70 -11.36 -7.38 4.25
N ALA A 71 -10.75 -6.29 4.67
CA ALA A 71 -9.91 -5.43 3.88
C ALA A 71 -8.68 -5.00 4.68
N LEU A 72 -7.56 -4.80 3.99
CA LEU A 72 -6.44 -4.04 4.53
C LEU A 72 -6.76 -2.55 4.38
N ARG A 73 -6.88 -1.81 5.48
CA ARG A 73 -6.93 -0.35 5.47
C ARG A 73 -5.52 0.20 5.68
N ILE A 74 -5.10 1.12 4.80
CA ILE A 74 -3.80 1.79 4.84
C ILE A 74 -4.03 3.29 4.96
N SER A 75 -3.37 3.92 5.92
CA SER A 75 -3.31 5.37 6.07
C SER A 75 -1.87 5.82 6.28
N VAL A 76 -1.59 7.09 6.02
CA VAL A 76 -0.33 7.75 6.28
C VAL A 76 -0.54 8.74 7.42
N GLU A 77 0.27 8.63 8.47
CA GLU A 77 0.24 9.56 9.61
C GLU A 77 1.57 10.34 9.68
N SER A 78 1.54 11.54 10.24
CA SER A 78 2.77 12.25 10.58
C SER A 78 3.53 11.47 11.66
N GLY A 79 4.78 11.11 11.37
CA GLY A 79 5.66 10.36 12.24
C GLY A 79 6.76 11.24 12.83
N GLY A 80 6.74 11.47 14.15
CA GLY A 80 7.83 12.12 14.89
C GLY A 80 8.39 13.40 14.26
N CYS A 81 9.65 13.73 14.56
CA CYS A 81 10.24 15.00 14.12
C CYS A 81 10.61 15.08 12.62
N HIS A 82 10.60 13.98 11.85
CA HIS A 82 11.23 13.97 10.52
C HIS A 82 10.50 13.18 9.43
N GLY A 83 9.26 12.70 9.61
CA GLY A 83 8.63 12.00 8.49
C GLY A 83 7.19 11.55 8.63
N TYR A 84 6.86 10.53 7.87
CA TYR A 84 5.55 9.90 7.76
C TYR A 84 5.66 8.42 8.10
N GLN A 85 4.56 7.85 8.60
CA GLN A 85 4.45 6.44 8.92
C GLN A 85 3.25 5.81 8.22
N TYR A 86 3.42 4.61 7.70
CA TYR A 86 2.28 3.82 7.23
C TYR A 86 1.59 3.16 8.42
N LYS A 87 0.29 3.37 8.53
CA LYS A 87 -0.56 2.64 9.46
C LYS A 87 -1.41 1.67 8.67
N MET A 88 -1.35 0.41 9.08
CA MET A 88 -2.02 -0.70 8.42
C MET A 88 -2.86 -1.45 9.44
N GLY A 89 -4.10 -1.76 9.08
CA GLY A 89 -5.01 -2.53 9.92
C GLY A 89 -6.02 -3.30 9.09
N LEU A 90 -6.62 -4.33 9.68
CA LEU A 90 -7.75 -5.03 9.06
C LEU A 90 -9.05 -4.31 9.44
N SER A 91 -9.90 -4.07 8.45
CA SER A 91 -11.26 -3.54 8.64
C SER A 91 -12.25 -4.36 7.82
N SER A 92 -13.48 -4.47 8.29
CA SER A 92 -14.60 -5.03 7.51
C SER A 92 -15.55 -3.96 6.98
N VAL A 93 -15.30 -2.69 7.31
CA VAL A 93 -16.15 -1.55 6.95
C VAL A 93 -15.28 -0.52 6.24
N ARG A 94 -15.77 -0.08 5.07
CA ARG A 94 -15.18 1.02 4.30
C ARG A 94 -15.70 2.34 4.87
N ALA A 95 -14.81 3.29 5.14
CA ALA A 95 -15.19 4.65 5.50
C ALA A 95 -15.65 5.45 4.26
N PRO A 96 -16.48 6.51 4.40
CA PRO A 96 -16.94 7.31 3.26
C PRO A 96 -15.80 7.83 2.40
N GLU A 97 -14.73 8.33 3.03
CA GLU A 97 -13.54 8.91 2.43
C GLU A 97 -12.55 7.89 1.85
N ASP A 98 -12.78 6.58 2.06
CA ASP A 98 -11.86 5.54 1.60
C ASP A 98 -12.02 5.27 0.09
N TYR A 99 -10.89 5.20 -0.60
CA TYR A 99 -10.78 4.53 -1.89
C TYR A 99 -10.76 3.01 -1.69
N HIS A 100 -11.50 2.26 -2.51
CA HIS A 100 -11.55 0.80 -2.48
C HIS A 100 -10.88 0.21 -3.71
N LEU A 101 -9.79 -0.51 -3.48
CA LEU A 101 -8.95 -1.15 -4.47
C LEU A 101 -8.95 -2.68 -4.28
N THR A 102 -8.63 -3.42 -5.34
CA THR A 102 -8.58 -4.89 -5.30
C THR A 102 -7.64 -5.47 -6.36
N HIS A 103 -7.19 -6.70 -6.17
CA HIS A 103 -6.43 -7.41 -7.19
C HIS A 103 -7.36 -7.80 -8.36
N PRO A 104 -6.89 -7.74 -9.61
CA PRO A 104 -7.71 -8.15 -10.76
C PRO A 104 -8.12 -9.62 -10.68
N ASP A 105 -7.14 -10.50 -10.43
CA ASP A 105 -7.32 -11.95 -10.59
C ASP A 105 -7.61 -12.71 -9.28
N THR A 106 -7.38 -12.08 -8.13
CA THR A 106 -7.47 -12.74 -6.82
C THR A 106 -8.53 -12.05 -5.98
N ARG A 107 -9.59 -12.78 -5.58
CA ARG A 107 -10.69 -12.21 -4.77
C ARG A 107 -11.15 -13.19 -3.69
N PRO A 108 -11.65 -12.71 -2.53
CA PRO A 108 -11.60 -11.31 -2.07
C PRO A 108 -10.18 -10.86 -1.71
N SER A 109 -9.86 -9.60 -2.03
CA SER A 109 -8.56 -8.98 -1.70
C SER A 109 -8.72 -7.46 -1.54
N ASN A 110 -9.60 -7.04 -0.64
CA ASN A 110 -9.98 -5.64 -0.50
C ASN A 110 -8.86 -4.82 0.14
N VAL A 111 -8.61 -3.63 -0.41
CA VAL A 111 -7.71 -2.62 0.15
C VAL A 111 -8.48 -1.30 0.24
N TYR A 112 -8.44 -0.67 1.41
CA TYR A 112 -8.97 0.67 1.66
C TYR A 112 -7.82 1.65 1.90
N ILE A 113 -7.89 2.82 1.29
CA ILE A 113 -6.93 3.91 1.48
C ILE A 113 -7.72 5.19 1.67
N ASP A 114 -7.54 5.91 2.77
CA ASP A 114 -8.23 7.18 2.99
C ASP A 114 -7.77 8.24 1.98
N ALA A 115 -8.63 9.22 1.75
CA ALA A 115 -8.39 10.19 0.70
C ALA A 115 -7.18 11.10 0.96
N VAL A 116 -6.84 11.38 2.22
CA VAL A 116 -5.65 12.18 2.59
C VAL A 116 -4.37 11.41 2.27
N SER A 117 -4.39 10.09 2.42
CA SER A 117 -3.23 9.23 2.26
C SER A 117 -2.98 8.78 0.82
N LEU A 118 -4.00 8.72 -0.03
CA LEU A 118 -3.85 8.24 -1.41
C LEU A 118 -2.80 9.02 -2.21
N PRO A 119 -2.73 10.37 -2.20
CA PRO A 119 -1.69 11.11 -2.91
C PRO A 119 -0.27 10.73 -2.49
N MET A 120 -0.10 10.38 -1.22
CA MET A 120 1.17 9.98 -0.64
C MET A 120 1.56 8.53 -0.94
N LEU A 121 0.59 7.71 -1.35
CA LEU A 121 0.75 6.30 -1.69
C LEU A 121 0.64 6.02 -3.19
N ASN A 122 0.23 6.99 -4.00
CA ASN A 122 0.02 6.80 -5.43
C ASN A 122 1.33 6.38 -6.13
N GLY A 123 1.26 5.31 -6.92
CA GLY A 123 2.38 4.61 -7.56
C GLY A 123 3.06 3.55 -6.68
N SER A 124 2.64 3.37 -5.42
CA SER A 124 3.25 2.40 -4.51
C SER A 124 2.81 0.96 -4.79
N THR A 125 3.58 0.01 -4.27
CA THR A 125 3.25 -1.42 -4.23
C THR A 125 2.93 -1.87 -2.80
N VAL A 126 1.75 -2.44 -2.59
CA VAL A 126 1.37 -3.14 -1.35
C VAL A 126 1.74 -4.61 -1.47
N ASP A 127 2.57 -5.07 -0.55
CA ASP A 127 3.07 -6.44 -0.50
C ASP A 127 2.79 -7.11 0.85
N TYR A 128 2.86 -8.44 0.88
CA TYR A 128 2.88 -9.24 2.09
C TYR A 128 4.17 -10.04 2.15
N ALA A 129 5.03 -9.65 3.08
CA ALA A 129 6.35 -10.25 3.22
C ALA A 129 6.37 -11.20 4.41
N THR A 130 7.08 -12.30 4.21
CA THR A 130 7.35 -13.32 5.24
C THR A 130 8.86 -13.33 5.48
N GLU A 131 9.24 -12.96 6.69
CA GLU A 131 10.62 -12.93 7.18
C GLU A 131 10.78 -13.90 8.36
N LEU A 132 12.03 -14.13 8.77
CA LEU A 132 12.37 -15.02 9.90
C LEU A 132 11.65 -14.64 11.21
N ILE A 133 11.49 -13.35 11.45
CA ILE A 133 10.92 -12.82 12.70
C ILE A 133 9.40 -12.62 12.64
N GLY A 134 8.76 -12.85 11.49
CA GLY A 134 7.34 -12.64 11.33
C GLY A 134 6.93 -12.33 9.90
N SER A 135 5.62 -12.22 9.68
CA SER A 135 5.05 -11.83 8.39
C SER A 135 4.14 -10.63 8.56
N SER A 136 4.24 -9.67 7.64
CA SER A 136 3.48 -8.43 7.71
C SER A 136 3.18 -7.87 6.32
N PHE A 137 2.09 -7.10 6.24
CA PHE A 137 1.86 -6.22 5.09
C PHE A 137 2.89 -5.08 5.13
N ARG A 138 3.32 -4.64 3.94
CA ARG A 138 4.23 -3.51 3.77
C ARG A 138 3.95 -2.74 2.50
N VAL A 139 4.26 -1.45 2.52
CA VAL A 139 4.29 -0.61 1.32
C VAL A 139 5.73 -0.54 0.82
N THR A 140 5.93 -0.76 -0.47
CA THR A 140 7.24 -0.73 -1.14
C THR A 140 7.17 0.09 -2.41
N GLY A 141 8.32 0.61 -2.84
CA GLY A 141 8.42 1.38 -4.09
C GLY A 141 7.56 2.65 -4.09
N ASN A 142 7.32 3.27 -2.93
CA ASN A 142 6.57 4.52 -2.87
C ASN A 142 7.35 5.63 -3.59
N PRO A 143 6.85 6.16 -4.72
CA PRO A 143 7.54 7.21 -5.46
C PRO A 143 7.63 8.52 -4.69
N GLN A 144 6.80 8.74 -3.67
CA GLN A 144 6.78 9.94 -2.84
C GLN A 144 7.84 9.92 -1.73
N ALA A 145 8.49 8.78 -1.47
CA ALA A 145 9.48 8.64 -0.40
C ALA A 145 10.92 9.02 -0.87
N LYS A 146 11.60 9.93 -0.15
CA LYS A 146 13.03 10.28 -0.35
C LYS A 146 14.01 9.27 0.25
N GLY A 147 13.54 8.50 1.22
CA GLY A 147 14.31 7.51 1.98
C GLY A 147 13.40 6.87 3.04
N GLY A 148 13.81 5.74 3.60
CA GLY A 148 13.05 5.03 4.63
C GLY A 148 13.96 4.39 5.66
N CYS A 149 13.47 4.25 6.90
CA CYS A 149 14.13 3.42 7.91
C CYS A 149 14.13 1.96 7.44
N GLY A 150 15.17 1.18 7.73
CA GLY A 150 15.38 -0.18 7.19
C GLY A 150 14.23 -1.18 7.41
N CYS A 151 13.23 -0.87 8.25
CA CYS A 151 12.01 -1.65 8.45
C CYS A 151 10.84 -1.30 7.50
N GLY A 152 10.94 -0.22 6.71
CA GLY A 152 9.94 0.17 5.71
C GLY A 152 8.63 0.77 6.24
N ILE A 153 8.54 1.05 7.55
CA ILE A 153 7.33 1.60 8.20
C ILE A 153 7.30 3.14 8.16
N SER A 154 8.46 3.78 8.17
CA SER A 154 8.61 5.25 8.18
C SER A 154 9.47 5.76 7.03
N TRP A 155 9.14 6.95 6.53
CA TRP A 155 9.75 7.56 5.36
C TRP A 155 9.62 9.08 5.34
N GLU A 156 10.39 9.75 4.50
CA GLU A 156 10.36 11.21 4.33
C GLU A 156 9.74 11.57 2.98
N LEU A 157 8.86 12.58 2.93
CA LEU A 157 8.25 13.03 1.68
C LEU A 157 9.27 13.73 0.78
N LYS A 158 9.15 13.51 -0.53
CA LYS A 158 9.92 14.28 -1.51
C LYS A 158 9.52 15.75 -1.48
N ASP A 159 10.39 16.62 -0.95
CA ASP A 159 10.24 18.07 -1.17
C ASP A 159 10.11 18.32 -2.68
N GLN A 160 9.02 18.99 -3.05
CA GLN A 160 8.80 19.49 -4.41
C GLN A 160 9.56 20.81 -4.66
N THR A 161 10.51 21.16 -3.79
CA THR A 161 11.29 22.40 -3.86
C THR A 161 12.65 22.12 -4.49
N SER A 162 12.68 21.99 -5.81
CA SER A 162 13.87 22.21 -6.62
C SER A 162 13.40 22.65 -8.00
N PHE A 163 13.17 23.97 -8.11
CA PHE A 163 13.23 24.67 -9.38
C PHE A 163 14.69 25.01 -9.69
#